data_AF-A0A834GPR2-F1
#
_entry.id   AF-A0A834GPR2-F1
#
_cell.length_a   1.000
_cell.length_b   1.000
_cell.length_c   1.000
_cell.angle_alpha   90.00
_cell.angle_beta   90.00
_cell.angle_gamma   90.00
#
_symmetry.space_group_name_H-M   'P 1'
#
loop_
_entity.id
_entity.type
_entity.pdbx_description
1 polymer ?
#
loop_
_entity_poly.entity_id
_entity_poly.type
_entity_poly.pdbx_seq_one_letter_code
_entity_poly.pdbx_strand_id
1 'polypeptide(L)'
;MDLLPIDTDFVDRWPHPHPPSSSSSALVDADACYEEQLYFVPYRWWKDLDVPGKLPFARDRLVELYFWILAVYEPHYILAIRNLTKVIALISIIDDMYDASNATIEELVLFNDAIQRWEVSALDQLPDYMKLVYQTVLDTFNIIEDEMAKQGRLYGVEYAKSALKDLVGVYCKEAKWYHEGYVPSMDEHWPVALLSCGYQALSTMSFTGMGELATKEAFDWVSSNPLIVQGSSVICRLVDDVVGHKELESCDGHLGLVLSYMMMSAYTCAEAWEMMTVYKCREA
;
A
#
# COMPACT_ATOMS: atom_id res chain seq x y z
N MET A 1 -3.09 -30.96 -4.85
CA MET A 1 -3.20 -30.05 -6.01
C MET A 1 -1.79 -29.59 -6.29
N ASP A 2 -1.20 -30.09 -7.37
CA ASP A 2 0.16 -29.73 -7.75
C ASP A 2 0.18 -28.26 -8.19
N LEU A 3 0.98 -27.44 -7.50
CA LEU A 3 1.22 -26.06 -7.89
C LEU A 3 1.93 -26.09 -9.25
N LEU A 4 1.31 -25.47 -10.26
CA LEU A 4 1.93 -25.28 -11.56
C LEU A 4 3.20 -24.43 -11.39
N PRO A 5 4.28 -24.74 -12.11
CA PRO A 5 5.50 -23.95 -12.04
C PRO A 5 5.25 -22.51 -12.51
N ILE A 6 5.79 -21.55 -11.78
CA ILE A 6 5.78 -20.13 -12.16
C ILE A 6 6.54 -20.00 -13.48
N ASP A 7 5.83 -19.53 -14.49
CA ASP A 7 6.36 -19.27 -15.82
C ASP A 7 7.24 -18.01 -15.79
N THR A 8 8.56 -18.21 -15.72
CA THR A 8 9.55 -17.12 -15.74
C THR A 8 9.67 -16.45 -17.11
N ASP A 9 9.10 -17.06 -18.16
CA ASP A 9 9.15 -16.56 -19.55
C ASP A 9 7.86 -15.81 -19.92
N PHE A 10 7.06 -15.41 -18.91
CA PHE A 10 5.87 -14.59 -19.11
C PHE A 10 6.20 -13.24 -19.76
N VAL A 11 7.36 -12.67 -19.43
CA VAL A 11 7.85 -11.39 -19.97
C VAL A 11 8.09 -11.49 -21.48
N ASP A 12 8.62 -12.61 -21.97
CA ASP A 12 8.94 -12.83 -23.39
C ASP A 12 7.69 -13.18 -24.23
N ARG A 13 6.57 -13.54 -23.57
CA ARG A 13 5.30 -13.90 -24.21
C ARG A 13 4.27 -12.77 -24.23
N TRP A 14 4.56 -11.65 -23.58
CA TRP A 14 3.70 -10.48 -23.65
C TRP A 14 3.67 -9.96 -25.09
N PRO A 15 2.49 -9.65 -25.68
CA PRO A 15 2.42 -9.15 -27.03
C PRO A 15 3.19 -7.83 -27.12
N HIS A 16 4.39 -7.88 -27.71
CA HIS A 16 5.08 -6.68 -28.13
C HIS A 16 4.21 -6.00 -29.19
N PRO A 17 3.86 -4.71 -29.03
CA PRO A 17 3.13 -4.01 -30.07
C PRO A 17 3.90 -4.10 -31.37
N HIS A 18 3.27 -4.63 -32.42
CA HIS A 18 3.85 -4.57 -33.76
C HIS A 18 4.07 -3.10 -34.11
N PRO A 19 5.28 -2.70 -34.55
CA PRO A 19 5.54 -1.31 -34.91
C PRO A 19 4.56 -0.93 -36.03
N PRO A 20 3.89 0.23 -35.95
CA PRO A 20 3.05 0.72 -37.03
C PRO A 20 3.89 0.80 -38.30
N SER A 21 3.37 0.32 -39.42
CA SER A 21 4.05 0.33 -40.72
C SER A 21 4.25 1.74 -41.31
N SER A 22 4.01 2.78 -40.53
CA SER A 22 4.49 4.14 -40.74
C SER A 22 4.35 4.93 -39.44
N SER A 23 5.41 5.55 -38.92
CA SER A 23 5.25 6.66 -37.97
C SER A 23 6.54 7.46 -37.73
N SER A 24 6.33 8.76 -37.66
CA SER A 24 7.27 9.84 -37.33
C SER A 24 8.07 9.58 -36.05
N SER A 25 9.33 10.04 -35.98
CA SER A 25 10.21 9.92 -34.81
C SER A 25 9.55 10.40 -33.50
N ALA A 26 8.67 11.39 -33.58
CA ALA A 26 7.97 11.94 -32.42
C ALA A 26 7.00 10.96 -31.73
N LEU A 27 6.45 9.98 -32.47
CA LEU A 27 5.59 8.95 -31.88
C LEU A 27 6.42 7.88 -31.16
N VAL A 28 7.56 7.50 -31.75
CA VAL A 28 8.52 6.59 -31.11
C VAL A 28 9.10 7.20 -29.83
N ASP A 29 9.40 8.49 -29.83
CA ASP A 29 9.90 9.21 -28.66
C ASP A 29 8.84 9.33 -27.54
N ALA A 30 7.56 9.47 -27.90
CA ALA A 30 6.45 9.53 -26.94
C ALA A 30 6.18 8.16 -26.28
N ASP A 31 6.20 7.08 -27.07
CA ASP A 31 6.02 5.71 -26.57
C ASP A 31 7.20 5.29 -25.66
N ALA A 32 8.43 5.68 -26.01
CA ALA A 32 9.60 5.42 -25.17
C ALA A 32 9.53 6.18 -23.82
N CYS A 33 9.10 7.46 -23.84
CA CYS A 33 8.87 8.24 -22.63
C CYS A 33 7.75 7.63 -21.76
N TYR A 34 6.74 7.05 -22.41
CA TYR A 34 5.65 6.35 -21.76
C TYR A 34 6.12 5.07 -21.06
N GLU A 35 6.81 4.16 -21.76
CA GLU A 35 7.33 2.94 -21.13
C GLU A 35 8.32 3.26 -20.00
N GLU A 36 9.14 4.31 -20.18
CA GLU A 36 10.07 4.79 -19.17
C GLU A 36 9.37 5.21 -17.88
N GLN A 37 8.36 6.08 -17.96
CA GLN A 37 7.67 6.58 -16.77
C GLN A 37 6.78 5.53 -16.10
N LEU A 38 6.16 4.65 -16.91
CA LEU A 38 5.14 3.72 -16.43
C LEU A 38 5.76 2.57 -15.63
N TYR A 39 6.72 1.86 -16.20
CA TYR A 39 7.28 0.64 -15.62
C TYR A 39 8.72 0.83 -15.14
N PHE A 40 9.54 1.50 -15.94
CA PHE A 40 10.97 1.48 -15.75
C PHE A 40 11.44 2.35 -14.58
N VAL A 41 10.81 3.52 -14.36
CA VAL A 41 11.14 4.39 -13.23
C VAL A 41 10.82 3.72 -11.87
N PRO A 42 9.62 3.16 -11.62
CA PRO A 42 9.36 2.41 -10.40
C PRO A 42 10.31 1.23 -10.22
N TYR A 43 10.60 0.48 -11.29
CA TYR A 43 11.52 -0.65 -11.24
C TYR A 43 12.95 -0.25 -10.87
N ARG A 44 13.53 0.76 -11.54
CA ARG A 44 14.87 1.28 -11.22
C ARG A 44 14.94 1.81 -9.79
N TRP A 45 13.94 2.59 -9.38
CA TRP A 45 13.85 3.11 -8.02
C TRP A 45 13.86 1.98 -6.97
N TRP A 46 13.12 0.90 -7.19
CA TRP A 46 13.11 -0.27 -6.29
C TRP A 46 14.45 -1.00 -6.27
N LYS A 47 15.11 -1.14 -7.44
CA LYS A 47 16.44 -1.72 -7.55
C LYS A 47 17.51 -0.90 -6.83
N ASP A 48 17.45 0.42 -6.92
CA ASP A 48 18.38 1.34 -6.25
C ASP A 48 18.19 1.32 -4.71
N LEU A 49 16.93 1.15 -4.27
CA LEU A 49 16.62 0.94 -2.86
C LEU A 49 17.28 -0.34 -2.32
N ASP A 50 17.37 -1.38 -3.15
CA ASP A 50 17.94 -2.70 -2.82
C ASP A 50 17.23 -3.31 -1.61
N VAL A 51 15.91 -3.47 -1.71
CA VAL A 51 15.06 -3.99 -0.63
C VAL A 51 15.55 -5.36 -0.12
N PRO A 52 15.85 -6.36 -0.98
CA PRO A 52 16.34 -7.65 -0.49
C PRO A 52 17.68 -7.57 0.26
N GLY A 53 18.56 -6.63 -0.12
CA GLY A 53 19.88 -6.47 0.49
C GLY A 53 19.87 -5.61 1.76
N LYS A 54 19.11 -4.51 1.78
CA LYS A 54 19.12 -3.51 2.86
C LYS A 54 17.95 -3.61 3.83
N LEU A 55 16.84 -4.20 3.40
CA LEU A 55 15.59 -4.34 4.15
C LEU A 55 15.10 -5.79 4.11
N PRO A 56 15.89 -6.77 4.59
CA PRO A 56 15.59 -8.20 4.43
C PRO A 56 14.33 -8.68 5.16
N PHE A 57 13.75 -7.85 6.05
CA PHE A 57 12.46 -8.10 6.68
C PHE A 57 11.28 -7.82 5.74
N ALA A 58 11.47 -6.98 4.72
CA ALA A 58 10.41 -6.56 3.82
C ALA A 58 10.28 -7.50 2.62
N ARG A 59 9.04 -7.75 2.20
CA ARG A 59 8.68 -8.62 1.09
C ARG A 59 9.03 -7.96 -0.26
N ASP A 60 9.66 -8.71 -1.17
CA ASP A 60 9.98 -8.22 -2.53
C ASP A 60 8.76 -8.34 -3.46
N ARG A 61 7.87 -7.34 -3.43
CA ARG A 61 6.53 -7.41 -4.04
C ARG A 61 6.19 -6.25 -4.99
N LEU A 62 7.20 -5.55 -5.51
CA LEU A 62 6.98 -4.38 -6.39
C LEU A 62 6.03 -4.70 -7.56
N VAL A 63 6.19 -5.86 -8.20
CA VAL A 63 5.40 -6.26 -9.37
C VAL A 63 3.92 -6.39 -9.03
N GLU A 64 3.61 -7.01 -7.89
CA GLU A 64 2.24 -7.22 -7.41
C GLU A 64 1.59 -5.89 -7.05
N LEU A 65 2.33 -5.02 -6.35
CA LEU A 65 1.86 -3.70 -5.95
C LEU A 65 1.63 -2.79 -7.16
N TYR A 66 2.53 -2.82 -8.14
CA TYR A 66 2.35 -2.11 -9.41
C TYR A 66 1.09 -2.59 -10.15
N PHE A 67 0.86 -3.91 -10.17
CA PHE A 67 -0.34 -4.48 -10.77
C PHE A 67 -1.63 -3.98 -10.09
N TRP A 68 -1.63 -3.82 -8.76
CA TRP A 68 -2.76 -3.22 -8.05
C TRP A 68 -3.00 -1.76 -8.46
N ILE A 69 -1.94 -0.97 -8.62
CA ILE A 69 -2.06 0.44 -9.03
C ILE A 69 -2.57 0.58 -10.47
N LEU A 70 -2.25 -0.36 -11.36
CA LEU A 70 -2.83 -0.38 -12.71
C LEU A 70 -4.36 -0.54 -12.72
N ALA A 71 -4.95 -1.12 -11.68
CA ALA A 71 -6.41 -1.22 -11.56
C ALA A 71 -7.06 0.09 -11.05
N VAL A 72 -6.27 1.01 -10.50
CA VAL A 72 -6.76 2.30 -9.96
C VAL A 72 -6.89 3.35 -11.06
N TYR A 73 -5.99 3.34 -12.04
CA TYR A 73 -5.89 4.39 -13.04
C TYR A 73 -5.99 3.89 -14.46
N GLU A 74 -6.53 4.75 -15.32
CA GLU A 74 -6.36 4.58 -16.75
C GLU A 74 -4.90 4.87 -17.18
N PRO A 75 -4.42 4.23 -18.27
CA PRO A 75 -3.02 4.32 -18.71
C PRO A 75 -2.47 5.74 -18.91
N HIS A 76 -3.33 6.73 -19.15
CA HIS A 76 -2.92 8.12 -19.36
C HIS A 76 -2.52 8.87 -18.07
N TYR A 77 -2.85 8.35 -16.89
CA TYR A 77 -2.40 8.90 -15.60
C TYR A 77 -1.01 8.37 -15.21
N ILE A 78 -0.06 8.43 -16.13
CA ILE A 78 1.23 7.75 -15.98
C ILE A 78 2.03 8.21 -14.75
N LEU A 79 2.02 9.51 -14.46
CA LEU A 79 2.68 10.05 -13.26
C LEU A 79 1.99 9.59 -11.97
N ALA A 80 0.67 9.44 -12.01
CA ALA A 80 -0.11 8.91 -10.89
C ALA A 80 0.24 7.45 -10.62
N ILE A 81 0.27 6.62 -11.67
CA ILE A 81 0.65 5.21 -11.58
C ILE A 81 2.07 5.08 -11.00
N ARG A 82 3.02 5.84 -11.55
CA ARG A 82 4.41 5.87 -11.08
C ARG A 82 4.52 6.25 -9.60
N ASN A 83 3.89 7.35 -9.19
CA ASN A 83 4.00 7.85 -7.83
C ASN A 83 3.25 6.96 -6.83
N LEU A 84 2.03 6.54 -7.15
CA LEU A 84 1.24 5.69 -6.27
C LEU A 84 1.88 4.31 -6.10
N THR A 85 2.54 3.77 -7.14
CA THR A 85 3.33 2.52 -7.05
C THR A 85 4.45 2.64 -6.02
N LYS A 86 5.20 3.75 -6.02
CA LYS A 86 6.25 3.99 -5.02
C LYS A 86 5.67 4.12 -3.61
N VAL A 87 4.56 4.84 -3.48
CA VAL A 87 3.86 5.05 -2.21
C VAL A 87 3.35 3.73 -1.63
N ILE A 88 2.64 2.91 -2.40
CA ILE A 88 2.15 1.61 -1.91
C ILE A 88 3.30 0.65 -1.58
N ALA A 89 4.40 0.71 -2.32
CA ALA A 89 5.60 -0.08 -2.03
C ALA A 89 6.26 0.34 -0.70
N LEU A 90 6.32 1.65 -0.41
CA LEU A 90 6.77 2.14 0.89
C LEU A 90 5.81 1.77 2.01
N ILE A 91 4.49 1.85 1.79
CA ILE A 91 3.49 1.40 2.76
C ILE A 91 3.69 -0.08 3.07
N SER A 92 3.90 -0.94 2.06
CA SER A 92 4.16 -2.37 2.28
C SER A 92 5.46 -2.62 3.06
N ILE A 93 6.52 -1.85 2.83
CA ILE A 93 7.76 -1.94 3.63
C ILE A 93 7.50 -1.54 5.08
N ILE A 94 6.70 -0.48 5.30
CA ILE A 94 6.38 -0.01 6.65
C ILE A 94 5.47 -1.02 7.36
N ASP A 95 4.46 -1.57 6.69
CA ASP A 95 3.62 -2.68 7.19
C ASP A 95 4.50 -3.85 7.68
N ASP A 96 5.42 -4.32 6.83
CA ASP A 96 6.38 -5.38 7.19
C ASP A 96 7.29 -4.97 8.36
N MET A 97 7.62 -3.69 8.52
CA MET A 97 8.43 -3.22 9.65
C MET A 97 7.66 -3.36 10.98
N TYR A 98 6.34 -3.10 10.96
CA TYR A 98 5.47 -3.17 12.13
C TYR A 98 4.96 -4.59 12.45
N ASP A 99 5.24 -5.58 11.57
CA ASP A 99 5.04 -6.98 11.90
C ASP A 99 5.87 -7.37 13.15
N ALA A 100 5.22 -8.11 14.04
CA ALA A 100 5.62 -8.37 15.42
C ALA A 100 7.07 -8.85 15.67
N SER A 101 7.77 -9.34 14.65
CA SER A 101 9.13 -9.90 14.76
C SER A 101 10.25 -9.04 14.18
N ASN A 102 9.94 -7.93 13.50
CA ASN A 102 10.90 -7.28 12.60
C ASN A 102 11.63 -6.07 13.20
N ALA A 103 11.08 -5.45 14.26
CA ALA A 103 11.68 -4.34 14.99
C ALA A 103 11.29 -4.39 16.47
N THR A 104 12.03 -3.68 17.34
CA THR A 104 11.61 -3.54 18.74
C THR A 104 10.53 -2.47 18.88
N ILE A 105 9.68 -2.58 19.91
CA ILE A 105 8.64 -1.58 20.16
C ILE A 105 9.22 -0.16 20.34
N GLU A 106 10.41 -0.02 20.92
CA GLU A 106 11.09 1.27 21.06
C GLU A 106 11.45 1.86 19.69
N GLU A 107 11.97 1.04 18.77
CA GLU A 107 12.29 1.46 17.40
C GLU A 107 11.01 1.84 16.63
N LEU A 108 9.93 1.05 16.76
CA LEU A 108 8.63 1.31 16.14
C LEU A 108 7.98 2.61 16.64
N VAL A 109 8.16 2.95 17.92
CA VAL A 109 7.71 4.23 18.48
C VAL A 109 8.54 5.39 17.92
N LEU A 110 9.87 5.24 17.82
CA LEU A 110 10.74 6.26 17.21
C LEU A 110 10.39 6.51 15.74
N PHE A 111 10.12 5.44 14.97
CA PHE A 111 9.72 5.56 13.58
C PHE A 111 8.37 6.26 13.42
N ASN A 112 7.37 5.89 14.23
CA ASN A 112 6.10 6.59 14.26
C ASN A 112 6.31 8.09 14.57
N ASP A 113 7.09 8.42 15.60
CA ASP A 113 7.36 9.80 15.98
C ASP A 113 8.03 10.59 14.84
N ALA A 114 8.94 9.96 14.08
CA ALA A 114 9.54 10.56 12.89
C ALA A 114 8.50 10.85 11.80
N ILE A 115 7.59 9.91 11.52
CA ILE A 115 6.48 10.10 10.59
C ILE A 115 5.54 11.20 11.08
N GLN A 116 5.20 11.25 12.37
CA GLN A 116 4.32 12.28 12.92
C GLN A 116 4.93 13.68 12.81
N ARG A 117 6.24 13.83 13.04
CA ARG A 117 6.95 15.11 12.92
C ARG A 117 7.15 15.53 11.47
N TRP A 118 7.47 14.59 10.59
CA TRP A 118 7.75 14.85 9.17
C TRP A 118 8.93 15.83 8.96
N GLU A 119 10.00 15.67 9.73
CA GLU A 119 11.18 16.54 9.71
C GLU A 119 12.45 15.74 9.36
N VAL A 120 13.32 16.29 8.52
CA VAL A 120 14.61 15.65 8.16
C VAL A 120 15.46 15.36 9.41
N SER A 121 15.41 16.22 10.43
CA SER A 121 16.12 16.02 11.71
C SER A 121 15.66 14.80 12.51
N ALA A 122 14.52 14.20 12.18
CA ALA A 122 14.10 12.95 12.82
C ALA A 122 14.98 11.76 12.41
N LEU A 123 15.69 11.83 11.27
CA LEU A 123 16.64 10.80 10.83
C LEU A 123 17.71 10.49 11.87
N ASP A 124 18.18 11.51 12.59
CA ASP A 124 19.28 11.35 13.56
C ASP A 124 18.93 10.43 14.74
N GLN A 125 17.64 10.19 14.96
CA GLN A 125 17.11 9.38 16.08
C GLN A 125 16.80 7.93 15.66
N LEU A 126 16.79 7.62 14.37
CA LEU A 126 16.39 6.31 13.86
C LEU A 126 17.58 5.35 13.74
N PRO A 127 17.39 4.03 13.82
CA PRO A 127 18.34 3.04 13.34
C PRO A 127 18.60 3.19 11.82
N ASP A 128 19.76 2.74 11.33
CA ASP A 128 20.17 3.01 9.93
C ASP A 128 19.20 2.43 8.88
N TYR A 129 18.59 1.26 9.11
CA TYR A 129 17.61 0.69 8.19
C TYR A 129 16.31 1.51 8.17
N MET A 130 15.86 2.02 9.32
CA MET A 130 14.70 2.90 9.43
C MET A 130 14.97 4.28 8.82
N LYS A 131 16.21 4.79 8.91
CA LYS A 131 16.62 6.01 8.20
C LYS A 131 16.46 5.87 6.71
N LEU A 132 16.86 4.73 6.14
CA LEU A 132 16.70 4.46 4.71
C LEU A 132 15.22 4.53 4.32
N VAL A 133 14.34 3.87 5.06
CA VAL A 133 12.89 3.88 4.78
C VAL A 133 12.33 5.29 4.92
N TYR A 134 12.62 5.99 6.03
CA TYR A 134 12.10 7.34 6.29
C TYR A 134 12.62 8.37 5.29
N GLN A 135 13.90 8.33 4.93
CA GLN A 135 14.46 9.18 3.87
C GLN A 135 13.75 8.94 2.55
N THR A 136 13.49 7.68 2.19
CA THR A 136 12.79 7.34 0.95
C THR A 136 11.34 7.83 0.94
N VAL A 137 10.66 7.83 2.10
CA VAL A 137 9.35 8.46 2.28
C VAL A 137 9.44 9.96 2.01
N LEU A 138 10.37 10.66 2.66
CA LEU A 138 10.55 12.11 2.47
C LEU A 138 10.84 12.46 1.02
N ASP A 139 11.77 11.76 0.38
CA ASP A 139 12.16 12.00 -1.02
C ASP A 139 10.99 11.76 -1.99
N THR A 140 10.21 10.69 -1.76
CA THR A 140 9.05 10.37 -2.58
C THR A 140 7.97 11.44 -2.45
N PHE A 141 7.69 11.91 -1.23
CA PHE A 141 6.71 12.97 -1.01
C PHE A 141 7.19 14.34 -1.50
N ASN A 142 8.49 14.64 -1.45
CA ASN A 142 9.04 15.86 -2.04
C ASN A 142 8.81 15.90 -3.56
N ILE A 143 8.99 14.77 -4.27
CA ILE A 143 8.70 14.67 -5.70
C ILE A 143 7.21 14.94 -5.96
N ILE A 144 6.32 14.32 -5.18
CA ILE A 144 4.86 14.53 -5.30
C ILE A 144 4.52 15.99 -5.01
N GLU A 145 5.15 16.60 -4.00
CA GLU A 145 4.95 17.99 -3.61
C GLU A 145 5.33 18.95 -4.74
N ASP A 146 6.51 18.76 -5.35
CA ASP A 146 6.96 19.54 -6.50
C ASP A 146 6.00 19.42 -7.70
N GLU A 147 5.46 18.24 -7.96
CA GLU A 147 4.52 17.99 -9.04
C GLU A 147 3.15 18.61 -8.79
N MET A 148 2.65 18.54 -7.56
CA MET A 148 1.40 19.18 -7.16
C MET A 148 1.53 20.70 -7.08
N ALA A 149 2.69 21.23 -6.69
CA ALA A 149 2.98 22.66 -6.66
C ALA A 149 2.86 23.30 -8.05
N LYS A 150 3.39 22.64 -9.08
CA LYS A 150 3.28 23.08 -10.48
C LYS A 150 1.84 23.19 -10.97
N GLN A 151 0.91 22.48 -10.32
CA GLN A 151 -0.52 22.49 -10.63
C GLN A 151 -1.33 23.41 -9.68
N GLY A 152 -0.68 24.09 -8.72
CA GLY A 152 -1.38 24.90 -7.71
C GLY A 152 -2.19 24.07 -6.71
N ARG A 153 -1.82 22.80 -6.49
CA ARG A 153 -2.60 21.81 -5.73
C ARG A 153 -1.85 21.25 -4.51
N LEU A 154 -0.95 22.04 -3.93
CA LEU A 154 -0.17 21.67 -2.73
C LEU A 154 -1.03 21.16 -1.56
N TYR A 155 -2.27 21.63 -1.43
CA TYR A 155 -3.19 21.15 -0.40
C TYR A 155 -3.36 19.62 -0.42
N GLY A 156 -3.32 18.97 -1.59
CA GLY A 156 -3.48 17.52 -1.73
C GLY A 156 -2.35 16.73 -1.05
N VAL A 157 -1.14 17.31 -0.99
CA VAL A 157 0.02 16.72 -0.33
C VAL A 157 -0.22 16.64 1.17
N GLU A 158 -0.85 17.65 1.76
CA GLU A 158 -1.14 17.65 3.20
C GLU A 158 -2.16 16.57 3.59
N TYR A 159 -3.17 16.31 2.74
CA TYR A 159 -4.06 15.16 2.94
C TYR A 159 -3.31 13.83 2.82
N ALA A 160 -2.43 13.69 1.83
CA ALA A 160 -1.62 12.49 1.67
C ALA A 160 -0.67 12.25 2.87
N LYS A 161 0.00 13.29 3.37
CA LYS A 161 0.83 13.23 4.58
C LYS A 161 0.01 12.84 5.80
N SER A 162 -1.17 13.45 6.00
CA SER A 162 -2.08 13.11 7.09
C SER A 162 -2.50 11.64 7.02
N ALA A 163 -2.88 11.17 5.84
CA ALA A 163 -3.27 9.78 5.63
C ALA A 163 -2.15 8.78 5.96
N LEU A 164 -0.89 9.09 5.61
CA LEU A 164 0.24 8.24 6.00
C LEU A 164 0.48 8.27 7.52
N LYS A 165 0.38 9.45 8.14
CA LYS A 165 0.51 9.61 9.59
C LYS A 165 -0.53 8.81 10.36
N ASP A 166 -1.77 8.83 9.90
CA ASP A 166 -2.86 8.06 10.50
C ASP A 166 -2.61 6.56 10.37
N LEU A 167 -2.19 6.10 9.19
CA LEU A 167 -1.86 4.69 8.92
C LEU A 167 -0.71 4.19 9.79
N VAL A 168 0.42 4.89 9.82
CA VAL A 168 1.57 4.51 10.66
C VAL A 168 1.22 4.60 12.15
N GLY A 169 0.37 5.56 12.53
CA GLY A 169 -0.15 5.69 13.89
C GLY A 169 -0.92 4.45 14.34
N VAL A 170 -1.76 3.87 13.48
CA VAL A 170 -2.49 2.64 13.82
C VAL A 170 -1.60 1.40 13.80
N TYR A 171 -0.62 1.30 12.90
CA TYR A 171 0.39 0.23 12.98
C TYR A 171 1.15 0.26 14.31
N CYS A 172 1.57 1.45 14.75
CA CYS A 172 2.22 1.62 16.05
C CYS A 172 1.29 1.25 17.22
N LYS A 173 -0.01 1.52 17.10
CA LYS A 173 -1.01 1.12 18.09
C LYS A 173 -1.17 -0.41 18.17
N GLU A 174 -1.27 -1.08 17.02
CA GLU A 174 -1.35 -2.55 16.96
C GLU A 174 -0.08 -3.21 17.52
N ALA A 175 1.10 -2.69 17.18
CA ALA A 175 2.37 -3.16 17.73
C ALA A 175 2.44 -3.01 19.27
N LYS A 176 1.94 -1.91 19.83
CA LYS A 176 1.84 -1.73 21.30
C LYS A 176 0.92 -2.77 21.92
N TRP A 177 -0.26 -2.99 21.34
CA TRP A 177 -1.18 -4.03 21.82
C TRP A 177 -0.52 -5.41 21.84
N TYR A 178 0.18 -5.76 20.76
CA TYR A 178 0.91 -7.03 20.68
C TYR A 178 1.98 -7.15 21.77
N HIS A 179 2.86 -6.16 21.91
CA HIS A 179 3.96 -6.18 22.88
C HIS A 179 3.50 -6.17 24.34
N GLU A 180 2.38 -5.53 24.63
CA GLU A 180 1.78 -5.49 25.98
C GLU A 180 0.97 -6.76 26.29
N GLY A 181 0.76 -7.65 25.31
CA GLY A 181 -0.16 -8.78 25.43
C GLY A 181 -1.61 -8.34 25.62
N TYR A 182 -1.94 -7.12 25.18
CA TYR A 182 -3.28 -6.56 25.28
C TYR A 182 -4.18 -7.12 24.18
N VAL A 183 -5.33 -7.64 24.59
CA VAL A 183 -6.35 -8.15 23.66
C VAL A 183 -7.50 -7.14 23.62
N PRO A 184 -7.61 -6.32 22.55
CA PRO A 184 -8.70 -5.35 22.43
C PRO A 184 -10.05 -6.04 22.27
N SER A 185 -11.12 -5.35 22.67
CA SER A 185 -12.48 -5.75 22.30
C SER A 185 -12.71 -5.55 20.80
N MET A 186 -13.72 -6.21 20.22
CA MET A 186 -14.06 -6.01 18.80
C MET A 186 -14.39 -4.56 18.46
N ASP A 187 -15.13 -3.86 19.32
CA ASP A 187 -15.49 -2.45 19.10
C ASP A 187 -14.26 -1.52 19.11
N GLU A 188 -13.22 -1.90 19.84
CA GLU A 188 -11.95 -1.16 19.89
C GLU A 188 -11.00 -1.54 18.75
N HIS A 189 -10.93 -2.82 18.42
CA HIS A 189 -10.07 -3.34 17.37
C HIS A 189 -10.55 -2.92 15.99
N TRP A 190 -11.85 -3.05 15.71
CA TRP A 190 -12.37 -2.94 14.35
C TRP A 190 -12.06 -1.61 13.66
N PRO A 191 -12.23 -0.43 14.30
CA PRO A 191 -11.84 0.83 13.68
C PRO A 191 -10.33 0.93 13.38
N VAL A 192 -9.49 0.29 14.20
CA VAL A 192 -8.04 0.22 14.00
C VAL A 192 -7.72 -0.69 12.83
N ALA A 193 -8.33 -1.88 12.77
CA ALA A 193 -8.16 -2.86 11.69
C ALA A 193 -8.54 -2.30 10.31
N LEU A 194 -9.63 -1.53 10.25
CA LEU A 194 -10.10 -0.91 9.02
C LEU A 194 -9.17 0.20 8.54
N LEU A 195 -8.49 0.90 9.45
CA LEU A 195 -7.52 1.92 9.09
C LEU A 195 -6.17 1.28 8.73
N SER A 196 -5.73 0.26 9.47
CA SER A 196 -4.45 -0.45 9.25
C SER A 196 -4.41 -1.24 7.95
N CYS A 197 -5.56 -1.58 7.34
CA CYS A 197 -5.57 -2.19 6.01
C CYS A 197 -5.12 -1.23 4.89
N GLY A 198 -4.89 0.05 5.19
CA GLY A 198 -4.32 1.02 4.26
C GLY A 198 -5.26 1.53 3.16
N TYR A 199 -6.47 0.98 3.02
CA TYR A 199 -7.37 1.32 1.91
C TYR A 199 -7.78 2.80 1.89
N GLN A 200 -8.10 3.38 3.05
CA GLN A 200 -8.42 4.81 3.15
C GLN A 200 -7.20 5.67 2.78
N ALA A 201 -6.00 5.28 3.24
CA ALA A 201 -4.79 6.03 2.95
C ALA A 201 -4.45 6.01 1.46
N LEU A 202 -4.50 4.84 0.82
CA LEU A 202 -4.29 4.68 -0.62
C LEU A 202 -5.35 5.41 -1.44
N SER A 203 -6.62 5.38 -1.01
CA SER A 203 -7.70 6.13 -1.65
C SER A 203 -7.41 7.63 -1.65
N THR A 204 -7.04 8.20 -0.49
CA THR A 204 -6.67 9.62 -0.38
C THR A 204 -5.45 9.95 -1.23
N MET A 205 -4.39 9.14 -1.17
CA MET A 205 -3.15 9.37 -1.93
C MET A 205 -3.37 9.26 -3.43
N SER A 206 -4.31 8.44 -3.89
CA SER A 206 -4.62 8.30 -5.31
C SER A 206 -5.11 9.60 -5.96
N PHE A 207 -5.71 10.50 -5.18
CA PHE A 207 -6.23 11.77 -5.71
C PHE A 207 -5.11 12.76 -6.08
N THR A 208 -3.90 12.55 -5.55
CA THR A 208 -2.73 13.40 -5.87
C THR A 208 -2.39 13.34 -7.37
N GLY A 209 -2.57 12.19 -8.00
CA GLY A 209 -2.24 11.98 -9.41
C GLY A 209 -3.34 12.31 -10.42
N MET A 210 -4.56 12.67 -9.99
CA MET A 210 -5.72 12.85 -10.88
C MET A 210 -5.83 14.24 -11.52
N GLY A 211 -4.84 15.10 -11.37
CA GLY A 211 -4.89 16.46 -11.93
C GLY A 211 -6.10 17.26 -11.44
N GLU A 212 -6.63 18.14 -12.29
CA GLU A 212 -7.73 19.05 -11.93
C GLU A 212 -9.03 18.36 -11.49
N LEU A 213 -9.21 17.07 -11.78
CA LEU A 213 -10.38 16.29 -11.37
C LEU A 213 -10.47 16.13 -9.84
N ALA A 214 -9.33 16.01 -9.16
CA ALA A 214 -9.27 15.88 -7.71
C ALA A 214 -9.12 17.26 -7.07
N THR A 215 -10.25 17.95 -6.92
CA THR A 215 -10.33 19.23 -6.23
C THR A 215 -10.18 19.07 -4.72
N LYS A 216 -10.09 20.19 -3.99
CA LYS A 216 -10.05 20.17 -2.52
C LYS A 216 -11.29 19.49 -1.93
N GLU A 217 -12.47 19.72 -2.52
CA GLU A 217 -13.72 19.08 -2.10
C GLU A 217 -13.67 17.56 -2.27
N ALA A 218 -12.97 17.07 -3.30
CA ALA A 218 -12.74 15.63 -3.48
C ALA A 218 -11.85 15.06 -2.36
N PHE A 219 -10.80 15.79 -1.96
CA PHE A 219 -9.96 15.42 -0.82
C PHE A 219 -10.72 15.47 0.52
N ASP A 220 -11.54 16.50 0.74
CA ASP A 220 -12.41 16.59 1.92
C ASP A 220 -13.39 15.41 1.97
N TRP A 221 -13.99 15.07 0.83
CA TRP A 221 -14.92 13.95 0.71
C TRP A 221 -14.26 12.62 1.03
N VAL A 222 -13.12 12.27 0.39
CA VAL A 222 -12.45 10.98 0.65
C VAL A 222 -11.90 10.90 2.08
N SER A 223 -11.40 12.01 2.62
CA SER A 223 -10.86 12.08 3.99
C SER A 223 -11.93 12.00 5.07
N SER A 224 -13.19 12.34 4.76
CA SER A 224 -14.33 12.13 5.65
C SER A 224 -14.72 10.66 5.83
N ASN A 225 -13.99 9.74 5.17
CA ASN A 225 -14.24 8.29 5.18
C ASN A 225 -15.68 7.96 4.76
N PRO A 226 -16.08 8.24 3.51
CA PRO A 226 -17.45 8.03 3.05
C PRO A 226 -17.80 6.54 3.00
N LEU A 227 -19.09 6.20 2.98
CA LEU A 227 -19.56 4.81 3.04
C LEU A 227 -18.90 3.86 2.02
N ILE A 228 -18.57 4.36 0.83
CA ILE A 228 -17.87 3.56 -0.19
C ILE A 228 -16.44 3.21 0.22
N VAL A 229 -15.71 4.14 0.85
CA VAL A 229 -14.36 3.89 1.37
C VAL A 229 -14.45 2.95 2.57
N GLN A 230 -15.39 3.18 3.50
CA GLN A 230 -15.61 2.28 4.64
C GLN A 230 -15.92 0.85 4.20
N GLY A 231 -16.87 0.68 3.27
CA GLY A 231 -17.24 -0.64 2.75
C GLY A 231 -16.08 -1.32 2.03
N SER A 232 -15.27 -0.55 1.30
CA SER A 232 -14.09 -1.08 0.63
C SER A 232 -12.97 -1.46 1.61
N SER A 233 -12.76 -0.69 2.68
CA SER A 233 -11.85 -1.06 3.78
C SER A 233 -12.28 -2.37 4.46
N VAL A 234 -13.59 -2.57 4.66
CA VAL A 234 -14.11 -3.83 5.22
C VAL A 234 -13.78 -5.00 4.30
N ILE A 235 -14.03 -4.86 2.99
CA ILE A 235 -13.70 -5.91 2.01
C ILE A 235 -12.18 -6.16 2.00
N CYS A 236 -11.38 -5.10 1.96
CA CYS A 236 -9.92 -5.17 1.96
C CYS A 236 -9.40 -5.94 3.17
N ARG A 237 -9.81 -5.54 4.38
CA ARG A 237 -9.41 -6.19 5.65
C ARG A 237 -9.82 -7.66 5.68
N LEU A 238 -11.07 -7.98 5.32
CA LEU A 238 -11.54 -9.37 5.34
C LEU A 238 -10.81 -10.26 4.33
N VAL A 239 -10.55 -9.77 3.12
CA VAL A 239 -9.82 -10.54 2.10
C VAL A 239 -8.36 -10.73 2.52
N ASP A 240 -7.72 -9.68 3.04
CA ASP A 240 -6.35 -9.71 3.56
C ASP A 240 -6.21 -10.76 4.67
N ASP A 241 -7.08 -10.71 5.69
CA ASP A 241 -7.04 -11.64 6.82
C ASP A 241 -7.26 -13.11 6.37
N VAL A 242 -8.13 -13.36 5.38
CA VAL A 242 -8.37 -14.71 4.85
C VAL A 242 -7.14 -15.24 4.10
N VAL A 243 -6.45 -14.40 3.33
CA VAL A 243 -5.23 -14.80 2.62
C VAL A 243 -4.09 -15.01 3.60
N GLY A 244 -3.86 -14.06 4.52
CA GLY A 244 -2.84 -14.16 5.56
C GLY A 244 -3.02 -15.36 6.48
N HIS A 245 -4.27 -15.73 6.81
CA HIS A 245 -4.53 -16.94 7.59
C HIS A 245 -4.07 -18.22 6.88
N LYS A 246 -4.34 -18.36 5.58
CA LYS A 246 -3.91 -19.53 4.79
C LYS A 246 -2.39 -19.62 4.71
N GLU A 247 -1.70 -18.50 4.66
CA GLU A 247 -0.24 -18.43 4.67
C GLU A 247 0.30 -18.87 6.04
N LEU A 248 -0.33 -18.45 7.14
CA LEU A 248 0.05 -18.83 8.51
C LEU A 248 -0.27 -20.28 8.86
N GLU A 249 -1.36 -20.86 8.34
CA GLU A 249 -1.65 -22.29 8.50
C GLU A 249 -0.59 -23.19 7.85
N SER A 250 0.22 -22.65 6.93
CA SER A 250 1.34 -23.36 6.30
C SER A 250 2.66 -23.26 7.06
N CYS A 251 2.74 -22.43 8.11
CA CYS A 251 3.93 -22.24 8.95
C CYS A 251 3.65 -22.69 10.41
N ASP A 252 4.51 -23.54 10.97
CA ASP A 252 4.27 -24.23 12.26
C ASP A 252 3.84 -23.27 13.40
N GLY A 253 2.68 -23.59 13.97
CA GLY A 253 1.82 -22.65 14.68
C GLY A 253 2.33 -22.20 16.04
N HIS A 254 2.32 -20.88 16.25
CA HIS A 254 2.11 -20.17 17.52
C HIS A 254 1.41 -18.81 17.28
N LEU A 255 1.52 -18.24 16.06
CA LEU A 255 0.78 -17.03 15.60
C LEU A 255 -0.72 -17.25 15.39
N GLY A 256 -1.16 -18.50 15.28
CA GLY A 256 -2.55 -18.84 14.98
C GLY A 256 -3.55 -18.56 16.11
N LEU A 257 -3.14 -18.36 17.37
CA LEU A 257 -4.08 -18.27 18.50
C LEU A 257 -4.75 -16.90 18.66
N VAL A 258 -4.03 -15.80 18.37
CA VAL A 258 -4.61 -14.44 18.43
C VAL A 258 -5.45 -14.17 17.17
N LEU A 259 -4.94 -14.56 16.00
CA LEU A 259 -5.67 -14.51 14.73
C LEU A 259 -6.89 -15.45 14.72
N SER A 260 -6.83 -16.66 15.30
CA SER A 260 -8.02 -17.52 15.42
C SER A 260 -9.06 -16.97 16.40
N TYR A 261 -8.65 -16.25 17.45
CA TYR A 261 -9.61 -15.58 18.34
C TYR A 261 -10.31 -14.41 17.64
N MET A 262 -9.57 -13.61 16.86
CA MET A 262 -10.11 -12.51 16.04
C MET A 262 -10.94 -13.03 14.85
N MET A 263 -10.52 -14.16 14.26
CA MET A 263 -11.30 -14.86 13.24
C MET A 263 -12.55 -15.49 13.83
N MET A 264 -12.57 -16.03 15.06
CA MET A 264 -13.80 -16.54 15.71
C MET A 264 -14.89 -15.46 15.86
N SER A 265 -14.50 -14.20 16.03
CA SER A 265 -15.43 -13.06 15.90
C SER A 265 -15.78 -12.74 14.45
N ALA A 266 -14.84 -12.89 13.51
CA ALA A 266 -15.06 -12.75 12.06
C ALA A 266 -15.71 -14.00 11.39
N TYR A 267 -15.96 -15.10 12.10
CA TYR A 267 -16.72 -16.25 11.58
C TYR A 267 -18.16 -15.81 11.26
N THR A 268 -18.68 -14.81 11.98
CA THR A 268 -19.91 -14.10 11.61
C THR A 268 -19.80 -13.36 10.26
N CYS A 269 -18.59 -12.97 9.83
CA CYS A 269 -18.29 -12.39 8.52
C CYS A 269 -17.95 -13.43 7.44
N ALA A 270 -17.39 -14.59 7.79
CA ALA A 270 -17.26 -15.73 6.86
C ALA A 270 -18.65 -16.26 6.48
N GLU A 271 -19.58 -16.32 7.44
CA GLU A 271 -21.01 -16.52 7.17
C GLU A 271 -21.61 -15.38 6.34
N ALA A 272 -21.18 -14.12 6.53
CA ALA A 272 -21.59 -13.00 5.67
C ALA A 272 -21.03 -13.11 4.24
N TRP A 273 -19.81 -13.63 4.05
CA TRP A 273 -19.24 -13.94 2.73
C TRP A 273 -19.95 -15.12 2.07
N GLU A 274 -20.31 -16.16 2.82
CA GLU A 274 -21.22 -17.21 2.36
C GLU A 274 -22.59 -16.62 2.01
N MET A 275 -23.16 -15.71 2.79
CA MET A 275 -24.42 -15.04 2.43
C MET A 275 -24.29 -14.18 1.17
N MET A 276 -23.17 -13.48 0.96
CA MET A 276 -22.91 -12.67 -0.24
C MET A 276 -22.62 -13.52 -1.49
N THR A 277 -21.99 -14.70 -1.34
CA THR A 277 -21.75 -15.64 -2.43
C THR A 277 -22.98 -16.50 -2.74
N VAL A 278 -23.78 -16.87 -1.73
CA VAL A 278 -25.08 -17.57 -1.90
C VAL A 278 -26.10 -16.68 -2.60
N TYR A 279 -26.06 -15.35 -2.42
CA TYR A 279 -26.92 -14.43 -3.17
C TYR A 279 -26.63 -14.43 -4.68
N LYS A 280 -25.40 -14.75 -5.11
CA LYS A 280 -25.05 -14.94 -6.53
C LYS A 280 -25.49 -16.29 -7.13
N CYS A 281 -25.85 -17.28 -6.30
CA CYS A 281 -26.36 -18.57 -6.77
C CYS A 281 -27.89 -18.68 -6.77
N ARG A 282 -28.62 -17.65 -6.34
CA ARG A 282 -30.11 -17.64 -6.35
C ARG A 282 -30.74 -16.75 -7.44
N GLU A 283 -29.96 -16.02 -8.23
CA GLU A 283 -30.45 -15.23 -9.37
C GLU A 283 -29.79 -15.60 -10.71
N ALA A 284 -29.45 -16.89 -10.91
CA ALA A 284 -29.06 -17.44 -12.21
C ALA A 284 -30.02 -18.57 -12.62
#